data_AF-A0A0Q8T577-F1
#
_entry.id   AF-A0A0Q8T577-F1
#
_cell.length_a   1.000
_cell.length_b   1.000
_cell.length_c   1.000
_cell.angle_alpha   90.00
_cell.angle_beta   90.00
_cell.angle_gamma   90.00
#
_symmetry.space_group_name_H-M   'P 1'
#
loop_
_entity.id
_entity.type
_entity.pdbx_description
1 polymer ?
#
loop_
_entity_poly.entity_id
_entity_poly.type
_entity_poly.pdbx_seq_one_letter_code
_entity_poly.pdbx_strand_id
1 'polypeptide(L)'
;MPGACVVLLRRGTFVARLYSLAVAPQARNSGLASALVTEALAHARRAGCALLRLESRADNAGAHRLFRRFGFVPSGRKIAYYEDGADAICFQKDLFDDKGQGAHPVLRSARHYGQTLDFTCGPCALLIAMSALDPATVMDQAAEIRLWREATTVFMAAGHGGCGPFGLACAALHRGFDVSVYAAAGSSLFMDSVREPHKKRVIQRVEDDFQAELLARGVPIFALPVSAEGVIEQLRLGHVPIVLISLWRLHREKSPHWVAIVGFDGAVFRVLDPMARSGESDGGMSVSLAEFKKIARYGRRRQTAAVIIASKKEVSPCPQNM
;
A
#
# COMPACT_ATOMS: atom_id res chain seq x y z
N MET A 1 22.84 -1.42 35.19
CA MET A 1 21.45 -1.43 34.68
C MET A 1 21.02 -2.87 34.43
N PRO A 2 19.81 -3.31 34.85
CA PRO A 2 19.37 -4.70 34.77
C PRO A 2 19.03 -5.16 33.34
N GLY A 3 18.94 -4.23 32.38
CA GLY A 3 18.81 -4.53 30.95
C GLY A 3 18.86 -3.26 30.11
N ALA A 4 19.02 -3.43 28.80
CA ALA A 4 19.06 -2.34 27.82
C ALA A 4 18.62 -2.85 26.44
N CYS A 5 18.11 -1.94 25.61
CA CYS A 5 17.92 -2.18 24.18
C CYS A 5 18.45 -1.00 23.37
N VAL A 6 18.98 -1.29 22.17
CA VAL A 6 19.48 -0.28 21.23
C VAL A 6 18.71 -0.41 19.93
N VAL A 7 18.01 0.65 19.55
CA VAL A 7 17.30 0.75 18.27
C VAL A 7 18.05 1.71 17.36
N LEU A 8 18.45 1.22 16.19
CA LEU A 8 19.10 2.03 15.16
C LEU A 8 18.06 2.54 14.17
N LEU A 9 18.07 3.86 13.97
CA LEU A 9 17.26 4.56 12.99
C LEU A 9 18.16 5.05 11.86
N ARG A 10 17.92 4.60 10.62
CA ARG A 10 18.70 5.03 9.47
C ARG A 10 17.93 6.04 8.64
N ARG A 11 18.52 7.23 8.43
CA ARG A 11 17.98 8.24 7.53
C ARG A 11 17.80 7.67 6.13
N GLY A 12 16.66 7.99 5.50
CA GLY A 12 16.34 7.54 4.14
C GLY A 12 15.72 6.14 4.06
N THR A 13 15.46 5.49 5.19
CA THR A 13 14.71 4.22 5.26
C THR A 13 13.61 4.32 6.31
N PHE A 14 12.61 3.45 6.24
CA PHE A 14 11.50 3.34 7.21
C PHE A 14 11.58 2.04 8.00
N VAL A 15 12.78 1.46 8.03
CA VAL A 15 13.08 0.21 8.71
C VAL A 15 14.00 0.55 9.87
N ALA A 16 13.52 0.32 11.08
CA ALA A 16 14.35 0.36 12.28
C ALA A 16 15.04 -1.00 12.46
N ARG A 17 16.19 -1.01 13.14
CA ARG A 17 16.85 -2.24 13.58
C ARG A 17 16.95 -2.28 15.10
N LEU A 18 16.42 -3.32 15.73
CA LEU A 18 16.74 -3.65 17.11
C LEU A 18 18.11 -4.32 17.10
N TYR A 19 19.14 -3.52 17.38
CA TYR A 19 20.55 -3.91 17.24
C TYR A 19 21.06 -4.70 18.43
N SER A 20 20.61 -4.33 19.63
CA SER A 20 20.97 -5.04 20.86
C SER A 20 19.78 -5.10 21.80
N LEU A 21 19.64 -6.23 22.47
CA LEU A 21 18.68 -6.47 23.54
C LEU A 21 19.37 -7.34 24.59
N ALA A 22 19.64 -6.77 25.76
CA ALA A 22 20.36 -7.43 26.83
C ALA A 22 19.58 -7.33 28.14
N VAL A 23 19.53 -8.43 28.88
CA VAL A 23 18.97 -8.50 30.24
C VAL A 23 19.95 -9.26 31.12
N ALA A 24 20.32 -8.67 32.25
CA ALA A 24 21.22 -9.27 33.23
C ALA A 24 20.64 -10.61 33.74
N PRO A 25 21.47 -11.63 34.00
CA PRO A 25 20.99 -12.95 34.44
C PRO A 25 20.03 -12.89 35.64
N GLN A 26 20.31 -12.04 36.61
CA GLN A 26 19.52 -11.86 37.85
C GLN A 26 18.16 -11.20 37.60
N ALA A 27 17.98 -10.55 36.45
CA ALA A 27 16.74 -9.88 36.04
C ALA A 27 15.96 -10.68 34.98
N ARG A 28 16.36 -11.91 34.66
CA ARG A 28 15.60 -12.78 33.73
C ARG A 28 14.27 -13.21 34.34
N ASN A 29 13.31 -13.59 33.48
CA ASN A 29 11.95 -13.99 33.85
C ASN A 29 11.12 -12.95 34.64
N SER A 30 11.61 -11.72 34.79
CA SER A 30 10.90 -10.59 35.42
C SER A 30 9.95 -9.84 34.47
N GLY A 31 9.92 -10.21 33.18
CA GLY A 31 9.21 -9.45 32.14
C GLY A 31 10.04 -8.30 31.53
N LEU A 32 11.24 -8.00 32.03
CA LEU A 32 12.06 -6.88 31.54
C LEU A 32 12.36 -6.93 30.03
N ALA A 33 12.67 -8.11 29.48
CA ALA A 33 12.89 -8.25 28.04
C ALA A 33 11.63 -7.91 27.22
N SER A 34 10.44 -8.22 27.75
CA SER A 34 9.17 -7.85 27.10
C SER A 34 8.97 -6.34 27.15
N ALA A 35 9.22 -5.70 28.30
CA ALA A 35 9.12 -4.24 28.42
C ALA A 35 10.07 -3.50 27.45
N LEU A 36 11.32 -3.98 27.31
CA LEU A 36 12.30 -3.42 26.38
C LEU A 36 11.87 -3.58 24.92
N VAL A 37 11.32 -4.73 24.53
CA VAL A 37 10.81 -4.95 23.17
C VAL A 37 9.58 -4.07 22.89
N THR A 38 8.66 -3.94 23.85
CA THR A 38 7.52 -3.01 23.75
C THR A 38 7.99 -1.58 23.50
N GLU A 39 8.95 -1.10 24.28
CA GLU A 39 9.47 0.26 24.11
C GLU A 39 10.22 0.43 22.78
N ALA A 40 10.99 -0.57 22.35
CA ALA A 40 11.66 -0.54 21.05
C ALA A 40 10.65 -0.43 19.88
N LEU A 41 9.53 -1.17 19.95
CA LEU A 41 8.45 -1.08 18.96
C LEU A 41 7.79 0.30 18.97
N ALA A 42 7.45 0.81 20.15
CA ALA A 42 6.85 2.13 20.30
C ALA A 42 7.79 3.24 19.82
N HIS A 43 9.09 3.15 20.13
CA HIS A 43 10.11 4.08 19.68
C HIS A 43 10.25 4.08 18.15
N ALA A 44 10.31 2.90 17.53
CA ALA A 44 10.37 2.77 16.08
C ALA A 44 9.11 3.38 15.40
N ARG A 45 7.92 3.16 15.96
CA ARG A 45 6.66 3.77 15.49
C ARG A 45 6.68 5.29 15.61
N ARG A 46 7.06 5.85 16.76
CA ARG A 46 7.18 7.32 16.95
C ARG A 46 8.20 7.95 16.00
N ALA A 47 9.24 7.20 15.63
CA ALA A 47 10.21 7.62 14.63
C ALA A 47 9.69 7.52 13.17
N GLY A 48 8.45 7.10 12.96
CA GLY A 48 7.84 6.94 11.63
C GLY A 48 8.42 5.75 10.85
N CYS A 49 8.87 4.70 11.54
CA CYS A 49 9.22 3.44 10.90
C CYS A 49 7.97 2.59 10.69
N ALA A 50 7.96 1.83 9.61
CA ALA A 50 6.89 0.88 9.29
C ALA A 50 7.29 -0.58 9.56
N LEU A 51 8.58 -0.83 9.77
CA LEU A 51 9.12 -2.17 10.01
C LEU A 51 10.22 -2.11 11.07
N LEU A 52 10.26 -3.10 11.97
CA LEU A 52 11.38 -3.32 12.88
C LEU A 52 12.03 -4.68 12.55
N ARG A 53 13.34 -4.68 12.31
CA ARG A 53 14.13 -5.89 12.03
C ARG A 53 15.13 -6.18 13.13
N LEU A 54 15.51 -7.44 13.25
CA LEU A 54 16.59 -7.88 14.12
C LEU A 54 17.26 -9.15 13.58
N GLU A 55 18.43 -9.42 14.12
CA GLU A 55 19.18 -10.65 13.90
C GLU A 55 19.41 -11.34 15.25
N SER A 56 19.18 -12.65 15.32
CA SER A 56 19.39 -13.44 16.54
C SER A 56 20.09 -14.76 16.22
N ARG A 57 20.96 -15.21 17.12
CA ARG A 57 21.71 -16.46 16.95
C ARG A 57 20.77 -17.63 16.77
N ALA A 58 21.07 -18.51 15.81
CA ALA A 58 20.14 -19.56 15.37
C ALA A 58 19.69 -20.53 16.47
N ASP A 59 20.49 -20.69 17.52
CA ASP A 59 20.21 -21.54 18.67
C ASP A 59 19.62 -20.78 19.88
N ASN A 60 19.35 -19.48 19.77
CA ASN A 60 18.75 -18.68 20.84
C ASN A 60 17.22 -18.87 20.93
N ALA A 61 16.80 -20.09 21.29
CA ALA A 61 15.39 -20.46 21.37
C ALA A 61 14.57 -19.56 22.32
N GLY A 62 15.20 -19.04 23.40
CA GLY A 62 14.57 -18.12 24.33
C GLY A 62 14.19 -16.78 23.67
N ALA A 63 15.13 -16.16 22.96
CA ALA A 63 14.87 -14.93 22.22
C ALA A 63 13.86 -15.16 21.09
N HIS A 64 13.94 -16.28 20.37
CA HIS A 64 12.99 -16.61 19.30
C HIS A 64 11.54 -16.71 19.81
N ARG A 65 11.33 -17.34 20.98
CA ARG A 65 10.00 -17.37 21.62
C ARG A 65 9.51 -15.97 21.99
N LEU A 66 10.39 -15.13 22.54
CA LEU A 66 10.08 -13.73 22.86
C LEU A 66 9.65 -12.98 21.60
N PHE A 67 10.45 -13.01 20.52
CA PHE A 67 10.16 -12.29 19.30
C PHE A 67 8.85 -12.75 18.64
N ARG A 68 8.61 -14.06 18.57
CA ARG A 68 7.34 -14.60 18.05
C ARG A 68 6.13 -14.13 18.86
N ARG A 69 6.23 -14.05 20.19
CA ARG A 69 5.15 -13.52 21.05
C ARG A 69 4.82 -12.06 20.74
N PHE A 70 5.80 -11.27 20.32
CA PHE A 70 5.61 -9.90 19.87
C PHE A 70 5.15 -9.79 18.41
N GLY A 71 4.97 -10.92 17.71
CA GLY A 71 4.53 -10.95 16.31
C GLY A 71 5.64 -10.70 15.30
N PHE A 72 6.89 -10.94 15.67
CA PHE A 72 7.97 -11.02 14.69
C PHE A 72 7.91 -12.35 13.93
N VAL A 73 8.16 -12.28 12.63
CA VAL A 73 8.25 -13.43 11.74
C VAL A 73 9.69 -13.60 11.23
N PRO A 74 10.18 -14.84 11.05
CA PRO A 74 11.45 -15.08 10.39
C PRO A 74 11.40 -14.55 8.95
N SER A 75 12.45 -13.84 8.53
CA SER A 75 12.56 -13.25 7.18
C SER A 75 13.78 -13.71 6.41
N GLY A 76 14.61 -14.58 6.99
CA GLY A 76 15.81 -15.11 6.35
C GLY A 76 16.85 -15.60 7.35
N ARG A 77 17.99 -16.02 6.82
CA ARG A 77 19.15 -16.50 7.58
C ARG A 77 20.42 -15.90 7.02
N LYS A 78 21.32 -15.47 7.90
CA LYS A 78 22.69 -15.06 7.55
C LYS A 78 23.65 -16.15 7.98
N ILE A 79 24.38 -16.70 7.02
CA ILE A 79 25.36 -17.76 7.25
C ILE A 79 26.63 -17.17 7.86
N ALA A 80 27.20 -17.86 8.86
CA ALA A 80 28.44 -17.45 9.54
C ALA A 80 28.43 -15.98 9.95
N TYR A 81 27.32 -15.53 10.53
CA TYR A 81 27.10 -14.12 10.88
C TYR A 81 27.86 -13.70 12.13
N TYR A 82 28.01 -14.60 13.08
CA TYR A 82 28.76 -14.37 14.31
C TYR A 82 30.22 -14.78 14.13
N GLU A 83 31.11 -14.19 14.94
CA GLU A 83 32.56 -14.44 14.88
C GLU A 83 32.93 -15.91 15.10
N ASP A 84 32.11 -16.64 15.86
CA ASP A 84 32.24 -18.08 16.10
C ASP A 84 31.74 -18.95 14.93
N GLY A 85 31.38 -18.34 13.80
CA GLY A 85 30.82 -19.02 12.63
C GLY A 85 29.35 -19.41 12.78
N ALA A 86 28.68 -19.04 13.88
CA ALA A 86 27.26 -19.33 14.05
C ALA A 86 26.40 -18.48 13.09
N ASP A 87 25.27 -19.05 12.70
CA ASP A 87 24.30 -18.37 11.85
C ASP A 87 23.39 -17.44 12.67
N ALA A 88 22.84 -16.43 12.00
CA ALA A 88 21.76 -15.62 12.53
C ALA A 88 20.46 -15.87 11.77
N ILE A 89 19.37 -15.99 12.51
CA ILE A 89 18.01 -15.88 11.97
C ILE A 89 17.63 -14.40 11.96
N CYS A 90 17.22 -13.92 10.80
CA CYS A 90 16.65 -12.59 10.65
C CYS A 90 15.17 -12.64 11.00
N PHE A 91 14.72 -11.70 11.81
CA PHE A 91 13.32 -11.50 12.13
C PHE A 91 12.88 -10.10 11.69
N GLN A 92 11.62 -9.98 11.32
CA GLN A 92 10.99 -8.69 11.06
C GLN A 92 9.58 -8.64 11.64
N LYS A 93 9.13 -7.43 11.98
CA LYS A 93 7.77 -7.15 12.41
C LYS A 93 7.25 -5.92 11.70
N ASP A 94 6.12 -6.08 11.03
CA ASP A 94 5.30 -4.98 10.55
C ASP A 94 4.79 -4.18 11.76
N LEU A 95 4.96 -2.86 11.71
CA LEU A 95 4.62 -1.99 12.80
C LEU A 95 3.18 -1.48 12.73
N PHE A 96 2.41 -1.72 11.66
CA PHE A 96 1.00 -1.32 11.60
C PHE A 96 0.18 -1.98 12.71
N ASP A 97 -0.60 -1.16 13.41
CA ASP A 97 -1.45 -1.60 14.50
C ASP A 97 -2.90 -1.74 14.02
N ASP A 98 -3.28 -2.97 13.68
CA ASP A 98 -4.63 -3.36 13.27
C ASP A 98 -5.61 -3.49 14.45
N LYS A 99 -5.11 -3.45 15.70
CA LYS A 99 -5.91 -3.61 16.93
C LYS A 99 -6.15 -2.29 17.67
N GLY A 100 -5.51 -1.20 17.26
CA GLY A 100 -5.75 0.14 17.80
C GLY A 100 -7.20 0.61 17.60
N GLN A 101 -7.60 1.67 18.32
CA GLN A 101 -8.95 2.26 18.32
C GLN A 101 -9.44 2.82 16.95
N GLY A 102 -8.78 2.48 15.85
CA GLY A 102 -9.12 2.90 14.48
C GLY A 102 -9.00 1.77 13.46
N ALA A 103 -9.15 0.51 13.87
CA ALA A 103 -9.22 -0.63 12.94
C ALA A 103 -10.34 -0.40 11.92
N HIS A 104 -9.95 0.08 10.75
CA HIS A 104 -10.88 0.59 9.76
C HIS A 104 -11.73 -0.57 9.21
N PRO A 105 -13.07 -0.47 9.14
CA PRO A 105 -13.91 -1.58 8.64
C PRO A 105 -13.49 -2.10 7.26
N VAL A 106 -13.03 -1.19 6.39
CA VAL A 106 -12.43 -1.49 5.08
C VAL A 106 -11.23 -2.42 5.22
N LEU A 107 -10.31 -2.16 6.15
CA LEU A 107 -9.09 -2.95 6.33
C LEU A 107 -9.42 -4.42 6.61
N ARG A 108 -10.45 -4.69 7.41
CA ARG A 108 -10.84 -6.06 7.80
C ARG A 108 -11.48 -6.84 6.66
N SER A 109 -12.07 -6.13 5.69
CA SER A 109 -12.78 -6.73 4.56
C SER A 109 -11.92 -6.81 3.30
N ALA A 110 -10.87 -5.98 3.22
CA ALA A 110 -9.96 -5.94 2.09
C ALA A 110 -9.26 -7.29 1.89
N ARG A 111 -9.42 -7.85 0.69
CA ARG A 111 -8.70 -9.04 0.26
C ARG A 111 -7.55 -8.61 -0.64
N HIS A 112 -6.36 -9.14 -0.38
CA HIS A 112 -5.24 -8.95 -1.30
C HIS A 112 -5.45 -9.79 -2.57
N TYR A 113 -4.99 -9.25 -3.70
CA TYR A 113 -4.92 -9.95 -4.97
C TYR A 113 -3.62 -9.57 -5.68
N GLY A 114 -2.72 -10.54 -5.80
CA GLY A 114 -1.48 -10.38 -6.55
C GLY A 114 -1.77 -10.34 -8.05
N GLN A 115 -1.23 -9.34 -8.75
CA GLN A 115 -1.38 -9.23 -10.20
C GLN A 115 -0.77 -10.46 -10.87
N THR A 116 -1.46 -10.97 -11.89
CA THR A 116 -0.99 -12.13 -12.65
C THR A 116 -0.25 -11.74 -13.92
N LEU A 117 -0.32 -10.45 -14.30
CA LEU A 117 0.28 -9.88 -15.49
C LEU A 117 1.05 -8.60 -15.12
N ASP A 118 2.19 -8.33 -15.77
CA ASP A 118 3.09 -7.22 -15.41
C ASP A 118 2.50 -5.81 -15.67
N PHE A 119 1.34 -5.73 -16.31
CA PHE A 119 0.70 -4.49 -16.75
C PHE A 119 -0.67 -4.21 -16.08
N THR A 120 -1.07 -5.02 -15.11
CA THR A 120 -2.42 -4.97 -14.50
C THR A 120 -2.44 -4.47 -13.07
N CYS A 121 -1.40 -3.75 -12.61
CA CYS A 121 -1.37 -3.19 -11.26
C CYS A 121 -2.57 -2.28 -10.95
N GLY A 122 -2.98 -1.43 -11.89
CA GLY A 122 -4.19 -0.59 -11.75
C GLY A 122 -5.48 -1.41 -11.55
N PRO A 123 -5.81 -2.32 -12.49
CA PRO A 123 -6.91 -3.27 -12.35
C PRO A 123 -6.91 -4.05 -11.04
N CYS A 124 -5.76 -4.57 -10.60
CA CYS A 124 -5.65 -5.34 -9.37
C CYS A 124 -5.81 -4.46 -8.12
N ALA A 125 -5.23 -3.26 -8.09
CA ALA A 125 -5.47 -2.31 -7.01
C ALA A 125 -6.96 -1.95 -6.91
N LEU A 126 -7.65 -1.82 -8.05
CA LEU A 126 -9.08 -1.59 -8.10
C LEU A 126 -9.89 -2.81 -7.61
N LEU A 127 -9.51 -4.05 -7.95
CA LEU A 127 -10.13 -5.26 -7.39
C LEU A 127 -10.02 -5.29 -5.87
N ILE A 128 -8.83 -5.00 -5.34
CA ILE A 128 -8.59 -4.93 -3.90
C ILE A 128 -9.53 -3.88 -3.27
N ALA A 129 -9.61 -2.68 -3.85
CA ALA A 129 -10.44 -1.60 -3.34
C ALA A 129 -11.93 -1.94 -3.36
N MET A 130 -12.44 -2.48 -4.46
CA MET A 130 -13.83 -2.92 -4.58
C MET A 130 -14.13 -4.06 -3.59
N SER A 131 -13.21 -5.01 -3.42
CA SER A 131 -13.40 -6.14 -2.49
C SER A 131 -13.53 -5.73 -1.03
N ALA A 132 -12.91 -4.61 -0.66
CA ALA A 132 -12.96 -4.07 0.68
C ALA A 132 -14.30 -3.39 1.00
N LEU A 133 -15.07 -3.02 -0.03
CA LEU A 133 -16.38 -2.37 0.06
C LEU A 133 -17.52 -3.35 -0.24
N ASP A 134 -17.29 -4.31 -1.13
CA ASP A 134 -18.23 -5.36 -1.51
C ASP A 134 -17.55 -6.74 -1.49
N PRO A 135 -17.82 -7.57 -0.47
CA PRO A 135 -17.31 -8.94 -0.39
C PRO A 135 -17.70 -9.84 -1.59
N ALA A 136 -18.76 -9.49 -2.33
CA ALA A 136 -19.19 -10.22 -3.52
C ALA A 136 -18.31 -9.91 -4.75
N THR A 137 -17.39 -8.94 -4.67
CA THR A 137 -16.43 -8.65 -5.73
C THR A 137 -15.68 -9.92 -6.15
N VAL A 138 -15.77 -10.28 -7.43
CA VAL A 138 -15.04 -11.42 -8.01
C VAL A 138 -13.58 -11.04 -8.19
N MET A 139 -12.67 -11.84 -7.64
CA MET A 139 -11.22 -11.62 -7.66
C MET A 139 -10.51 -12.82 -8.28
N ASP A 140 -10.53 -12.87 -9.61
CA ASP A 140 -9.85 -13.86 -10.41
C ASP A 140 -9.13 -13.20 -11.61
N GLN A 141 -8.31 -13.98 -12.31
CA GLN A 141 -7.56 -13.47 -13.46
C GLN A 141 -8.48 -12.95 -14.58
N ALA A 142 -9.69 -13.52 -14.71
CA ALA A 142 -10.64 -13.05 -15.70
C ALA A 142 -11.19 -11.66 -15.34
N ALA A 143 -11.43 -11.37 -14.05
CA ALA A 143 -11.84 -10.07 -13.54
C ALA A 143 -10.71 -9.03 -13.71
N GLU A 144 -9.48 -9.43 -13.43
CA GLU A 144 -8.28 -8.61 -13.67
C GLU A 144 -8.18 -8.19 -15.15
N ILE A 145 -8.30 -9.15 -16.08
CA ILE A 145 -8.22 -8.88 -17.53
C ILE A 145 -9.42 -8.04 -18.00
N ARG A 146 -10.64 -8.28 -17.49
CA ARG A 146 -11.82 -7.46 -17.82
C ARG A 146 -11.62 -6.01 -17.42
N LEU A 147 -11.19 -5.77 -16.19
CA LEU A 147 -10.89 -4.41 -15.72
C LEU A 147 -9.78 -3.75 -16.53
N TRP A 148 -8.73 -4.48 -16.88
CA TRP A 148 -7.70 -3.98 -17.78
C TRP A 148 -8.28 -3.54 -19.13
N ARG A 149 -9.05 -4.41 -19.81
CA ARG A 149 -9.67 -4.09 -21.10
C ARG A 149 -10.56 -2.85 -21.06
N GLU A 150 -11.20 -2.59 -19.93
CA GLU A 150 -12.09 -1.43 -19.74
C GLU A 150 -11.32 -0.16 -19.35
N ALA A 151 -10.21 -0.27 -18.60
CA ALA A 151 -9.51 0.87 -18.02
C ALA A 151 -8.23 1.30 -18.77
N THR A 152 -7.74 0.47 -19.69
CA THR A 152 -6.50 0.73 -20.43
C THR A 152 -6.64 1.89 -21.40
N THR A 153 -5.66 2.81 -21.38
CA THR A 153 -5.65 3.94 -22.30
C THR A 153 -5.17 3.57 -23.70
N VAL A 154 -4.19 2.65 -23.84
CA VAL A 154 -3.77 1.99 -25.10
C VAL A 154 -2.94 0.75 -24.76
N PHE A 155 -3.02 -0.33 -25.56
CA PHE A 155 -1.99 -1.38 -25.60
C PHE A 155 -0.97 -1.05 -26.71
N MET A 156 0.27 -0.74 -26.34
CA MET A 156 1.35 -0.53 -27.32
C MET A 156 2.12 -1.84 -27.53
N ALA A 157 2.41 -2.20 -28.79
CA ALA A 157 3.23 -3.38 -29.14
C ALA A 157 4.65 -3.36 -28.51
N ALA A 158 5.11 -2.20 -28.07
CA ALA A 158 6.25 -2.03 -27.18
C ALA A 158 5.97 -0.87 -26.20
N GLY A 159 6.05 -1.12 -24.89
CA GLY A 159 5.77 -0.15 -23.83
C GLY A 159 4.62 -0.56 -22.92
N HIS A 160 4.48 0.12 -21.78
CA HIS A 160 3.46 -0.22 -20.77
C HIS A 160 2.08 0.22 -21.26
N GLY A 161 1.20 -0.74 -21.56
CA GLY A 161 -0.23 -0.52 -21.74
C GLY A 161 -0.93 -0.32 -20.40
N GLY A 162 -0.66 0.82 -19.76
CA GLY A 162 -1.11 1.14 -18.40
C GLY A 162 -2.56 1.64 -18.34
N CYS A 163 -3.11 1.63 -17.14
CA CYS A 163 -4.42 2.21 -16.85
C CYS A 163 -4.24 3.60 -16.22
N GLY A 164 -4.91 4.59 -16.81
CA GLY A 164 -5.01 5.94 -16.24
C GLY A 164 -6.09 6.02 -15.16
N PRO A 165 -6.08 7.09 -14.35
CA PRO A 165 -7.07 7.28 -13.28
C PRO A 165 -8.50 7.35 -13.83
N PHE A 166 -8.69 7.95 -15.01
CA PHE A 166 -10.02 8.09 -15.62
C PHE A 166 -10.58 6.74 -16.07
N GLY A 167 -9.76 5.91 -16.73
CA GLY A 167 -10.18 4.56 -17.12
C GLY A 167 -10.50 3.66 -15.92
N LEU A 168 -9.68 3.73 -14.86
CA LEU A 168 -9.95 2.99 -13.61
C LEU A 168 -11.25 3.46 -12.95
N ALA A 169 -11.51 4.78 -12.94
CA ALA A 169 -12.74 5.34 -12.40
C ALA A 169 -13.97 4.92 -13.23
N CYS A 170 -13.90 4.93 -14.56
CA CYS A 170 -14.98 4.42 -15.41
C CYS A 170 -15.27 2.94 -15.12
N ALA A 171 -14.24 2.10 -15.06
CA ALA A 171 -14.41 0.68 -14.78
C ALA A 171 -15.05 0.41 -13.41
N ALA A 172 -14.70 1.19 -12.39
CA ALA A 172 -15.34 1.13 -11.07
C ALA A 172 -16.81 1.60 -11.12
N LEU A 173 -17.08 2.70 -11.84
CA LEU A 173 -18.42 3.25 -12.03
C LEU A 173 -19.35 2.28 -12.77
N HIS A 174 -18.85 1.58 -13.79
CA HIS A 174 -19.60 0.54 -14.52
C HIS A 174 -20.01 -0.64 -13.62
N ARG A 175 -19.29 -0.84 -12.51
CA ARG A 175 -19.60 -1.84 -11.48
C ARG A 175 -20.46 -1.29 -10.35
N GLY A 176 -20.91 -0.05 -10.44
CA GLY A 176 -21.87 0.55 -9.52
C GLY A 176 -21.26 1.18 -8.26
N PHE A 177 -19.93 1.39 -8.22
CA PHE A 177 -19.29 2.12 -7.13
C PHE A 177 -19.37 3.63 -7.36
N ASP A 178 -19.48 4.38 -6.26
CA ASP A 178 -19.28 5.82 -6.29
C ASP A 178 -17.78 6.10 -6.39
N VAL A 179 -17.42 7.08 -7.23
CA VAL A 179 -16.02 7.38 -7.52
C VAL A 179 -15.73 8.88 -7.50
N SER A 180 -14.50 9.22 -7.17
CA SER A 180 -13.93 10.54 -7.47
C SER A 180 -12.48 10.41 -7.89
N VAL A 181 -12.02 11.33 -8.73
CA VAL A 181 -10.68 11.29 -9.32
C VAL A 181 -9.87 12.49 -8.87
N TYR A 182 -8.65 12.26 -8.42
CA TYR A 182 -7.65 13.29 -8.18
C TYR A 182 -6.54 13.12 -9.21
N ALA A 183 -6.41 14.07 -10.12
CA ALA A 183 -5.37 14.04 -11.15
C ALA A 183 -5.01 15.48 -11.53
N ALA A 184 -3.73 15.84 -11.46
CA ALA A 184 -3.27 17.18 -11.82
C ALA A 184 -3.58 17.51 -13.29
N ALA A 185 -4.13 18.70 -13.55
CA ALA A 185 -4.55 19.12 -14.88
C ALA A 185 -3.40 19.17 -15.90
N GLY A 186 -3.70 18.83 -17.16
CA GLY A 186 -2.83 19.10 -18.31
C GLY A 186 -1.68 18.13 -18.52
N SER A 187 -1.65 16.98 -17.84
CA SER A 187 -0.65 15.96 -18.11
C SER A 187 -1.20 14.54 -17.99
N SER A 188 -1.43 13.90 -19.14
CA SER A 188 -1.58 12.44 -19.20
C SER A 188 -0.35 11.79 -18.57
N LEU A 189 -0.58 10.84 -17.66
CA LEU A 189 0.45 10.21 -16.83
C LEU A 189 1.45 9.38 -17.64
N PHE A 190 1.10 8.97 -18.87
CA PHE A 190 1.87 8.02 -19.67
C PHE A 190 2.46 8.62 -20.96
N MET A 191 2.15 9.88 -21.28
CA MET A 191 2.56 10.50 -22.54
C MET A 191 4.06 10.81 -22.65
N ASP A 192 4.75 11.02 -21.54
CA ASP A 192 6.18 11.38 -21.54
C ASP A 192 7.07 10.27 -22.11
N SER A 193 6.63 9.02 -22.01
CA SER A 193 7.35 7.84 -22.53
C SER A 193 7.13 7.60 -24.03
N VAL A 194 6.08 8.19 -24.59
CA VAL A 194 5.67 8.00 -25.98
C VAL A 194 6.36 9.05 -26.85
N ARG A 195 7.12 8.62 -27.86
CA ARG A 195 7.86 9.56 -28.74
C ARG A 195 7.05 9.97 -29.97
N GLU A 196 6.28 9.03 -30.52
CA GLU A 196 5.55 9.22 -31.77
C GLU A 196 4.29 10.08 -31.56
N PRO A 197 4.13 11.20 -32.28
CA PRO A 197 3.00 12.11 -32.10
C PRO A 197 1.63 11.48 -32.34
N HIS A 198 1.52 10.54 -33.28
CA HIS A 198 0.24 9.88 -33.55
C HIS A 198 -0.20 8.98 -32.38
N LYS A 199 0.73 8.25 -31.74
CA LYS A 199 0.44 7.43 -30.55
C LYS A 199 -0.03 8.30 -29.39
N LYS A 200 0.57 9.48 -29.20
CA LYS A 200 0.10 10.46 -28.21
C LYS A 200 -1.34 10.90 -28.45
N ARG A 201 -1.72 11.17 -29.71
CA ARG A 201 -3.09 11.55 -30.05
C ARG A 201 -4.11 10.45 -29.75
N VAL A 202 -3.77 9.19 -30.00
CA VAL A 202 -4.64 8.06 -29.66
C VAL A 202 -4.84 7.98 -28.14
N ILE A 203 -3.76 8.05 -27.36
CA ILE A 203 -3.83 8.03 -25.89
C ILE A 203 -4.66 9.22 -25.36
N GLN A 204 -4.44 10.42 -25.90
CA GLN A 204 -5.22 11.60 -25.52
C GLN A 204 -6.70 11.38 -25.80
N ARG A 205 -7.03 10.86 -26.99
CA ARG A 205 -8.43 10.66 -27.38
C ARG A 205 -9.16 9.67 -26.47
N VAL A 206 -8.48 8.60 -26.04
CA VAL A 206 -9.04 7.63 -25.09
C VAL A 206 -9.19 8.23 -23.70
N GLU A 207 -8.21 9.00 -23.23
CA GLU A 207 -8.34 9.71 -21.94
C GLU A 207 -9.48 10.75 -21.97
N ASP A 208 -9.61 11.51 -23.05
CA ASP A 208 -10.70 12.49 -23.24
C ASP A 208 -12.07 11.82 -23.20
N ASP A 209 -12.19 10.62 -23.79
CA ASP A 209 -13.43 9.84 -23.81
C ASP A 209 -13.81 9.38 -22.41
N PHE A 210 -12.87 8.80 -21.64
CA PHE A 210 -13.12 8.46 -20.24
C PHE A 210 -13.50 9.68 -19.40
N GLN A 211 -12.81 10.81 -19.59
CA GLN A 211 -13.15 12.05 -18.88
C GLN A 211 -14.56 12.54 -19.23
N ALA A 212 -14.93 12.53 -20.51
CA ALA A 212 -16.25 12.93 -20.97
C ALA A 212 -17.34 12.04 -20.35
N GLU A 213 -17.12 10.73 -20.27
CA GLU A 213 -18.04 9.80 -19.61
C GLU A 213 -18.21 10.12 -18.12
N LEU A 214 -17.11 10.29 -17.38
CA LEU A 214 -17.15 10.63 -15.96
C LEU A 214 -17.90 11.94 -15.71
N LEU A 215 -17.62 12.97 -16.51
CA LEU A 215 -18.30 14.27 -16.42
C LEU A 215 -19.79 14.15 -16.74
N ALA A 216 -20.16 13.38 -17.76
CA ALA A 216 -21.56 13.13 -18.12
C ALA A 216 -22.33 12.41 -16.99
N ARG A 217 -21.63 11.65 -16.15
CA ARG A 217 -22.18 10.96 -14.98
C ARG A 217 -22.05 11.76 -13.68
N GLY A 218 -21.58 13.01 -13.75
CA GLY A 218 -21.43 13.89 -12.59
C GLY A 218 -20.34 13.47 -11.61
N VAL A 219 -19.38 12.66 -12.04
CA VAL A 219 -18.26 12.22 -11.20
C VAL A 219 -17.34 13.40 -10.88
N PRO A 220 -17.01 13.66 -9.60
CA PRO A 220 -16.06 14.71 -9.24
C PRO A 220 -14.64 14.39 -9.74
N ILE A 221 -14.07 15.32 -10.51
CA ILE A 221 -12.67 15.28 -10.95
C ILE A 221 -11.95 16.50 -10.38
N PHE A 222 -11.01 16.27 -9.46
CA PHE A 222 -10.24 17.29 -8.78
C PHE A 222 -8.85 17.47 -9.42
N ALA A 223 -8.61 18.65 -9.96
CA ALA A 223 -7.31 19.07 -10.50
C ALA A 223 -6.30 19.46 -9.40
N LEU A 224 -6.18 18.64 -8.36
CA LEU A 224 -5.36 18.90 -7.18
C LEU A 224 -4.38 17.75 -6.94
N PRO A 225 -3.19 18.03 -6.37
CA PRO A 225 -2.26 16.97 -6.03
C PRO A 225 -2.82 16.08 -4.91
N VAL A 226 -2.49 14.79 -4.94
CA VAL A 226 -2.84 13.84 -3.88
C VAL A 226 -2.06 14.21 -2.61
N SER A 227 -2.79 14.49 -1.53
CA SER A 227 -2.21 14.76 -0.21
C SER A 227 -2.43 13.57 0.73
N ALA A 228 -1.52 13.38 1.67
CA ALA A 228 -1.66 12.31 2.67
C ALA A 228 -2.88 12.56 3.56
N GLU A 229 -3.12 13.83 3.90
CA GLU A 229 -4.24 14.30 4.69
C GLU A 229 -5.57 14.01 4.00
N GLY A 230 -5.65 14.22 2.68
CA GLY A 230 -6.84 13.87 1.88
C GLY A 230 -7.08 12.36 1.83
N VAL A 231 -6.03 11.55 1.68
CA VAL A 231 -6.14 10.08 1.73
C VAL A 231 -6.64 9.61 3.10
N ILE A 232 -6.14 10.20 4.20
CA ILE A 232 -6.60 9.90 5.56
C ILE A 232 -8.07 10.26 5.73
N GLU A 233 -8.52 11.39 5.18
CA GLU A 233 -9.93 11.78 5.20
C GLU A 233 -10.82 10.77 4.48
N GLN A 234 -10.44 10.38 3.26
CA GLN A 234 -11.21 9.41 2.48
C GLN A 234 -11.27 8.05 3.18
N LEU A 235 -10.17 7.61 3.79
CA LEU A 235 -10.18 6.42 4.64
C LEU A 235 -11.21 6.60 5.75
N ARG A 236 -11.16 7.67 6.57
CA ARG A 236 -12.11 7.89 7.67
C ARG A 236 -13.58 7.86 7.23
N LEU A 237 -13.88 8.28 6.00
CA LEU A 237 -15.23 8.26 5.43
C LEU A 237 -15.71 6.85 5.01
N GLY A 238 -14.90 5.81 5.16
CA GLY A 238 -15.24 4.46 4.68
C GLY A 238 -14.77 4.18 3.27
N HIS A 239 -14.11 5.12 2.59
CA HIS A 239 -13.71 4.97 1.20
C HIS A 239 -12.35 4.29 1.06
N VAL A 240 -12.05 3.79 -0.15
CA VAL A 240 -10.80 3.09 -0.46
C VAL A 240 -10.06 3.81 -1.59
N PRO A 241 -9.01 4.56 -1.26
CA PRO A 241 -8.15 5.19 -2.26
C PRO A 241 -7.26 4.16 -2.95
N ILE A 242 -7.24 4.15 -4.28
CA ILE A 242 -6.11 3.62 -5.05
C ILE A 242 -5.23 4.79 -5.46
N VAL A 243 -3.92 4.67 -5.25
CA VAL A 243 -2.98 5.78 -5.41
C VAL A 243 -1.84 5.37 -6.32
N LEU A 244 -1.49 6.26 -7.25
CA LEU A 244 -0.32 6.10 -8.10
C LEU A 244 0.93 6.49 -7.32
N ILE A 245 1.82 5.53 -7.14
CA ILE A 245 3.10 5.70 -6.45
C ILE A 245 4.27 5.47 -7.40
N SER A 246 5.45 5.97 -7.00
CA SER A 246 6.73 5.66 -7.66
C SER A 246 7.43 4.50 -6.96
N LEU A 247 7.69 3.41 -7.69
CA LEU A 247 8.45 2.27 -7.17
C LEU A 247 9.95 2.56 -7.03
N TRP A 248 10.44 3.74 -7.42
CA TRP A 248 11.89 4.02 -7.38
C TRP A 248 12.50 3.82 -5.99
N ARG A 249 11.75 4.17 -4.94
CA ARG A 249 12.21 4.02 -3.55
C ARG A 249 12.02 2.61 -2.97
N LEU A 250 11.15 1.80 -3.58
CA LEU A 250 10.81 0.45 -3.11
C LEU A 250 11.56 -0.63 -3.90
N HIS A 251 11.63 -0.52 -5.23
CA HIS A 251 12.20 -1.51 -6.16
C HIS A 251 13.25 -0.93 -7.13
N ARG A 252 13.59 0.36 -7.05
CA ARG A 252 14.49 1.06 -8.00
C ARG A 252 13.99 1.02 -9.45
N GLU A 253 12.69 0.83 -9.64
CA GLU A 253 12.04 0.90 -10.94
C GLU A 253 11.38 2.26 -11.12
N LYS A 254 11.53 2.84 -12.32
CA LYS A 254 10.98 4.16 -12.65
C LYS A 254 9.56 4.07 -13.21
N SER A 255 8.92 2.89 -13.15
CA SER A 255 7.57 2.71 -13.65
C SER A 255 6.55 3.18 -12.60
N PRO A 256 5.49 3.88 -13.04
CA PRO A 256 4.40 4.27 -12.15
C PRO A 256 3.62 3.01 -11.74
N HIS A 257 3.15 2.97 -10.50
CA HIS A 257 2.52 1.78 -9.93
C HIS A 257 1.29 2.13 -9.10
N TRP A 258 0.22 1.36 -9.27
CA TRP A 258 -1.01 1.55 -8.52
C TRP A 258 -1.05 0.63 -7.31
N VAL A 259 -1.39 1.19 -6.16
CA VAL A 259 -1.59 0.44 -4.91
C VAL A 259 -2.90 0.84 -4.24
N ALA A 260 -3.48 -0.07 -3.45
CA ALA A 260 -4.67 0.21 -2.65
C ALA A 260 -4.28 0.62 -1.22
N ILE A 261 -4.83 1.73 -0.74
CA ILE A 261 -4.64 2.18 0.65
C ILE A 261 -5.88 1.76 1.44
N VAL A 262 -5.71 0.89 2.42
CA VAL A 262 -6.83 0.24 3.13
C VAL A 262 -6.95 0.65 4.60
N GLY A 263 -5.97 1.39 5.13
CA GLY A 263 -6.03 1.86 6.50
C GLY A 263 -4.93 2.86 6.85
N PHE A 264 -5.13 3.56 7.96
CA PHE A 264 -4.15 4.42 8.60
C PHE A 264 -4.35 4.33 10.12
N ASP A 265 -3.29 3.99 10.86
CA ASP A 265 -3.37 3.71 12.30
C ASP A 265 -2.98 4.91 13.19
N GLY A 266 -2.83 6.10 12.58
CA GLY A 266 -2.33 7.31 13.23
C GLY A 266 -0.84 7.59 12.98
N ALA A 267 -0.06 6.60 12.54
CA ALA A 267 1.36 6.77 12.23
C ALA A 267 1.74 6.24 10.84
N VAL A 268 1.18 5.10 10.45
CA VAL A 268 1.51 4.38 9.22
C VAL A 268 0.24 4.03 8.43
N PHE A 269 0.36 4.12 7.11
CA PHE A 269 -0.63 3.61 6.17
C PHE A 269 -0.47 2.11 6.00
N ARG A 270 -1.60 1.42 5.85
CA ARG A 270 -1.64 0.06 5.31
C ARG A 270 -1.89 0.10 3.82
N VAL A 271 -0.98 -0.50 3.07
CA VAL A 271 -0.98 -0.53 1.61
C VAL A 271 -1.03 -1.98 1.15
N LEU A 272 -2.01 -2.33 0.33
CA LEU A 272 -2.03 -3.62 -0.36
C LEU A 272 -1.47 -3.41 -1.77
N ASP A 273 -0.35 -4.08 -2.04
CA ASP A 273 0.40 -3.92 -3.28
C ASP A 273 0.11 -5.11 -4.22
N PRO A 274 -0.43 -4.87 -5.43
CA PRO A 274 -0.62 -5.92 -6.43
C PRO A 274 0.64 -6.70 -6.80
N MET A 275 1.85 -6.13 -6.66
CA MET A 275 3.12 -6.81 -6.93
C MET A 275 3.65 -7.61 -5.73
N ALA A 276 3.01 -7.55 -4.56
CA ALA A 276 3.45 -8.30 -3.40
C ALA A 276 3.45 -9.81 -3.72
N ARG A 277 4.57 -10.48 -3.44
CA ARG A 277 4.76 -11.90 -3.81
C ARG A 277 3.94 -12.79 -2.88
N SER A 278 3.36 -13.85 -3.43
CA SER A 278 2.76 -14.96 -2.65
C SER A 278 3.80 -15.54 -1.68
N GLY A 279 3.62 -15.30 -0.38
CA GLY A 279 4.54 -15.73 0.70
C GLY A 279 4.87 -14.64 1.72
N GLU A 280 4.62 -13.37 1.42
CA GLU A 280 4.60 -12.28 2.41
C GLU A 280 3.25 -12.25 3.14
N SER A 281 3.22 -11.82 4.41
CA SER A 281 1.97 -11.64 5.18
C SER A 281 0.92 -10.88 4.37
N ASP A 282 -0.33 -11.38 4.31
CA ASP A 282 -1.57 -10.75 3.78
C ASP A 282 -1.46 -9.85 2.52
N GLY A 283 -0.36 -9.92 1.77
CA GLY A 283 0.01 -9.04 0.66
C GLY A 283 0.09 -7.55 0.99
N GLY A 284 0.13 -7.20 2.29
CA GLY A 284 0.11 -5.82 2.75
C GLY A 284 1.46 -5.35 3.29
N MET A 285 1.81 -4.11 2.95
CA MET A 285 2.97 -3.40 3.46
C MET A 285 2.54 -2.16 4.22
N SER A 286 3.38 -1.78 5.19
CA SER A 286 3.17 -0.56 5.94
C SER A 286 4.07 0.56 5.44
N VAL A 287 3.51 1.75 5.31
CA VAL A 287 4.20 2.93 4.79
C VAL A 287 4.00 4.08 5.75
N SER A 288 5.08 4.68 6.24
CA SER A 288 4.93 5.83 7.14
C SER A 288 4.37 7.04 6.43
N LEU A 289 3.72 7.93 7.18
CA LEU A 289 3.20 9.19 6.64
C LEU A 289 4.27 9.98 5.86
N ALA A 290 5.50 10.02 6.39
CA ALA A 290 6.61 10.72 5.77
C ALA A 290 7.08 10.05 4.45
N GLU A 291 7.00 8.72 4.35
CA GLU A 291 7.32 8.03 3.09
C GLU A 291 6.20 8.15 2.08
N PHE A 292 4.95 8.03 2.51
CA PHE A 292 3.79 8.19 1.64
C PHE A 292 3.85 9.53 0.88
N LYS A 293 4.17 10.63 1.59
CA LYS A 293 4.37 11.97 0.99
C LYS A 293 5.49 12.02 -0.08
N LYS A 294 6.44 11.09 -0.05
CA LYS A 294 7.55 10.99 -1.02
C LYS A 294 7.20 10.09 -2.20
N ILE A 295 6.52 8.97 -1.97
CA ILE A 295 6.20 7.97 -3.01
C ILE A 295 4.94 8.30 -3.79
N ALA A 296 3.96 9.02 -3.21
CA ALA A 296 2.72 9.43 -3.87
C ALA A 296 2.92 10.55 -4.93
N ARG A 297 4.12 10.62 -5.52
CA ARG A 297 4.52 11.58 -6.56
C ARG A 297 5.40 10.85 -7.58
N TYR A 298 5.10 11.05 -8.85
CA TYR A 298 5.70 10.34 -9.98
C TYR A 298 6.29 11.29 -11.04
N GLY A 299 7.38 10.87 -11.68
CA GLY A 299 8.00 11.57 -12.81
C GLY A 299 8.68 12.90 -12.46
N ARG A 300 9.32 13.52 -13.47
CA ARG A 300 10.03 14.82 -13.33
C ARG A 300 9.09 15.96 -12.93
N ARG A 301 7.83 15.88 -13.35
CA ARG A 301 6.77 16.86 -13.01
C ARG A 301 6.09 16.58 -11.67
N ARG A 302 6.51 15.55 -10.93
CA ARG A 302 5.92 15.16 -9.63
C ARG A 302 4.39 15.00 -9.70
N GLN A 303 3.92 14.40 -10.79
CA GLN A 303 2.52 14.08 -11.01
C GLN A 303 2.00 13.19 -9.90
N THR A 304 0.74 13.35 -9.55
CA THR A 304 0.06 12.53 -8.56
C THR A 304 -1.29 12.15 -9.13
N ALA A 305 -1.72 10.91 -8.88
CA ALA A 305 -3.06 10.48 -9.22
C ALA A 305 -3.62 9.58 -8.13
N ALA A 306 -4.91 9.73 -7.86
CA ALA A 306 -5.68 8.81 -7.03
C ALA A 306 -7.08 8.65 -7.59
N VAL A 307 -7.65 7.48 -7.39
CA VAL A 307 -9.08 7.23 -7.59
C VAL A 307 -9.63 6.79 -6.24
N ILE A 308 -10.66 7.48 -5.79
CA ILE A 308 -11.34 7.14 -4.53
C ILE A 308 -12.54 6.31 -4.87
N ILE A 309 -12.62 5.11 -4.30
CA ILE A 309 -13.75 4.20 -4.46
C ILE A 309 -14.59 4.25 -3.18
N ALA A 310 -15.89 4.43 -3.32
CA ALA A 310 -16.84 4.43 -2.22
C ALA A 310 -17.97 3.43 -2.50
N SER A 311 -18.56 2.88 -1.43
CA SER A 311 -19.77 2.09 -1.57
C SER A 311 -20.87 2.91 -2.23
N LYS A 312 -21.70 2.26 -3.02
CA LYS A 312 -22.87 2.86 -3.64
C LYS A 312 -23.73 3.54 -2.56
N LYS A 313 -24.17 4.78 -2.78
CA LYS A 313 -25.27 5.34 -1.96
C LYS A 313 -26.48 4.41 -2.05
N GLU A 314 -26.95 3.90 -0.92
CA GLU A 314 -28.30 3.33 -0.85
C GLU A 314 -29.26 4.44 -1.28
N VAL A 315 -29.93 4.24 -2.41
CA VAL A 315 -31.08 5.06 -2.75
C VAL A 315 -32.17 4.62 -1.79
N SER A 316 -32.42 5.39 -0.72
CA SER A 316 -33.58 5.17 0.13
C SER A 316 -34.82 5.05 -0.76
N PRO A 317 -35.61 3.97 -0.65
CA PRO A 317 -36.83 3.87 -1.44
C PRO A 317 -37.69 5.09 -1.12
N CYS A 318 -38.12 5.79 -2.18
CA CYS A 318 -39.10 6.86 -2.07
C CYS A 318 -40.27 6.33 -1.24
N PRO A 319 -40.71 6.99 -0.15
CA PRO A 319 -41.87 6.55 0.59
C PRO A 319 -43.03 6.49 -0.40
N GLN A 320 -43.55 5.28 -0.63
CA GLN A 320 -44.79 5.10 -1.36
C GLN A 320 -45.87 5.80 -0.54
N ASN A 321 -46.30 6.97 -0.99
CA ASN A 321 -47.47 7.64 -0.43
C ASN A 321 -48.66 6.70 -0.60
N MET A 322 -49.20 6.25 0.54
CA MET A 322 -50.57 5.73 0.67
C MET A 322 -51.58 6.88 0.52
#